data_AF-A0A660PYC1-F1
#
_entry.id   AF-A0A660PYC1-F1
#
_cell.length_a   1.000
_cell.length_b   1.000
_cell.length_c   1.000
_cell.angle_alpha   90.00
_cell.angle_beta   90.00
_cell.angle_gamma   90.00
#
_symmetry.space_group_name_H-M   'P 1'
#
loop_
_entity.id
_entity.type
_entity.pdbx_description
1 polymer ?
#
loop_
_entity_poly.entity_id
_entity_poly.type
_entity_poly.pdbx_seq_one_letter_code
_entity_poly.pdbx_strand_id
1 'polypeptide(L)' 'MYGKLRRRIGEILRSLCRQKGIEMEEGNAMPDHIHMLLSVPPKYSIAMAIGYLKG' A
#
# COMPACT_ATOMS: atom_id res chain seq x y z
N MET A 1 13.91 3.45 16.73
CA MET A 1 12.49 3.17 17.07
C MET A 1 11.58 3.01 15.85
N TYR A 2 11.62 3.91 14.86
CA TYR A 2 10.68 3.90 13.71
C TYR A 2 10.81 2.75 12.70
N GLY A 3 11.98 2.08 12.61
CA GLY A 3 12.21 1.03 11.61
C GLY A 3 11.29 -0.19 11.75
N LYS A 4 11.00 -0.63 12.98
CA LYS A 4 10.08 -1.76 13.23
C LYS A 4 8.65 -1.43 12.80
N LEU A 5 8.19 -0.19 13.06
CA LEU A 5 6.89 0.29 12.65
C LEU A 5 6.77 0.39 11.13
N ARG A 6 7.76 1.00 10.46
CA ARG A 6 7.81 1.10 8.99
C ARG A 6 7.75 -0.26 8.32
N ARG A 7 8.53 -1.23 8.82
CA ARG A 7 8.52 -2.60 8.30
C ARG A 7 7.14 -3.24 8.42
N ARG A 8 6.52 -3.15 9.60
CA ARG A 8 5.19 -3.72 9.84
C ARG A 8 4.11 -3.06 8.97
N ILE A 9 4.14 -1.74 8.80
CA ILE A 9 3.24 -1.02 7.89
C ILE A 9 3.41 -1.51 6.45
N GLY A 10 4.66 -1.63 5.99
CA GLY A 10 4.94 -2.16 4.65
C GLY A 10 4.43 -3.58 4.44
N GLU A 11 4.58 -4.46 5.43
CA GLU A 11 4.06 -5.83 5.41
C GLU A 11 2.52 -5.86 5.31
N ILE A 12 1.83 -4.99 6.07
CA ILE A 12 0.37 -4.85 6.03
C ILE A 12 -0.09 -4.35 4.66
N LEU A 13 0.48 -3.25 4.16
CA LEU A 13 0.10 -2.67 2.87
C LEU A 13 0.31 -3.65 1.71
N ARG A 14 1.44 -4.38 1.69
CA ARG A 14 1.67 -5.43 0.69
C ARG A 14 0.66 -6.57 0.79
N SER A 15 0.25 -6.94 2.01
CA SER A 15 -0.78 -7.96 2.22
C SER A 15 -2.14 -7.50 1.67
N LEU A 16 -2.54 -6.26 1.95
CA LEU A 16 -3.77 -5.68 1.44
C LEU A 16 -3.77 -5.61 -0.09
N CYS A 17 -2.67 -5.13 -0.70
CA CYS A 17 -2.51 -5.12 -2.16
C CYS A 17 -2.75 -6.53 -2.76
N ARG A 18 -2.10 -7.57 -2.21
CA ARG A 18 -2.27 -8.96 -2.66
C ARG A 18 -3.70 -9.46 -2.55
N GLN A 19 -4.43 -9.11 -1.49
CA GLN A 19 -5.84 -9.52 -1.32
C GLN A 19 -6.76 -8.97 -2.42
N LYS A 20 -6.39 -7.86 -3.06
CA LYS A 20 -7.12 -7.27 -4.19
C LYS A 20 -6.47 -7.55 -5.54
N GLY A 21 -5.36 -8.29 -5.60
CA GLY A 21 -4.60 -8.45 -6.84
C GLY A 21 -4.05 -7.13 -7.37
N ILE A 22 -3.79 -6.16 -6.49
CA ILE A 22 -3.05 -4.94 -6.80
C ILE A 22 -1.57 -5.26 -6.64
N GLU A 23 -0.74 -4.89 -7.62
CA GLU A 23 0.70 -5.05 -7.54
C GLU A 23 1.34 -3.78 -6.99
N MET A 24 2.30 -3.94 -6.09
CA MET A 24 3.08 -2.83 -5.53
C MET A 24 4.47 -2.88 -6.14
N GLU A 25 4.69 -2.05 -7.14
CA GLU A 25 5.97 -1.92 -7.85
C GLU A 25 7.02 -1.28 -6.93
N GLU A 26 6.64 -0.22 -6.23
CA GLU A 26 7.51 0.51 -5.31
C GLU A 26 6.75 0.96 -4.05
N GLY A 27 7.46 1.13 -2.94
CA GLY A 27 6.89 1.60 -1.68
C GLY A 27 7.93 2.18 -0.73
N ASN A 28 7.78 3.46 -0.36
CA ASN A 28 8.70 4.20 0.50
C ASN A 28 7.94 4.83 1.67
N ALA A 29 8.32 4.43 2.90
CA ALA A 29 7.72 4.95 4.13
C ALA A 29 8.60 6.04 4.77
N MET A 30 8.11 7.28 4.71
CA MET A 30 8.71 8.45 5.35
C MET A 30 8.14 8.63 6.77
N PRO A 31 8.70 9.51 7.63
CA PRO A 31 8.17 9.73 8.98
C PRO A 31 6.70 10.18 9.03
N ASP A 32 6.25 10.92 8.01
CA ASP A 32 4.99 11.65 7.95
C ASP A 32 4.06 11.20 6.80
N HIS A 33 4.61 10.53 5.78
CA HIS A 33 3.84 10.06 4.62
C HIS A 33 4.42 8.78 4.01
N ILE A 34 3.67 8.18 3.09
CA ILE A 34 4.09 6.98 2.34
C ILE A 34 3.88 7.22 0.85
N HIS A 35 4.92 6.98 0.05
CA HIS A 35 4.83 6.92 -1.41
C HIS A 35 4.65 5.47 -1.85
N MET A 36 3.73 5.21 -2.78
CA MET A 36 3.46 3.89 -3.31
C MET A 36 3.27 3.99 -4.82
N LEU A 37 3.93 3.10 -5.58
CA LEU A 37 3.67 2.90 -7.00
C LEU A 37 2.87 1.60 -7.15
N LEU A 38 1.67 1.70 -7.69
CA LEU A 38 0.70 0.60 -7.74
C LEU A 38 0.23 0.34 -9.17
N SER A 39 0.24 -0.93 -9.56
CA SER A 39 -0.46 -1.43 -10.75
C SER A 39 -1.81 -1.99 -10.31
N VAL A 40 -2.89 -1.32 -10.68
CA VAL A 40 -4.25 -1.61 -10.21
C VAL A 40 -5.06 -2.30 -11.32
N PRO A 41 -5.73 -3.43 -11.06
CA PRO A 41 -6.62 -4.06 -12.04
C PRO A 41 -7.72 -3.11 -12.52
N PRO A 42 -8.06 -3.08 -13.82
CA PRO A 42 -8.99 -2.10 -14.39
C PRO A 42 -10.42 -2.22 -13.85
N LYS A 43 -10.78 -3.36 -13.23
CA LYS A 43 -12.07 -3.57 -12.54
C LYS A 43 -12.23 -2.74 -11.25
N TYR A 44 -11.16 -2.08 -10.78
CA TYR A 44 -11.15 -1.31 -9.55
C TYR A 44 -10.89 0.17 -9.84
N SER A 45 -11.70 1.04 -9.27
CA SER A 45 -11.43 2.47 -9.30
C SER A 45 -10.27 2.82 -8.37
N ILE A 46 -9.53 3.89 -8.70
CA ILE A 46 -8.46 4.39 -7.85
C ILE A 46 -8.99 4.80 -6.47
N ALA A 47 -10.17 5.42 -6.41
CA ALA A 47 -10.81 5.78 -5.15
C ALA A 47 -11.05 4.55 -4.25
N MET A 48 -11.52 3.43 -4.82
CA MET A 48 -11.69 2.19 -4.06
C MET A 48 -10.35 1.63 -3.59
N ALA A 49 -9.36 1.57 -4.47
CA ALA A 49 -8.03 1.06 -4.13
C ALA A 49 -7.40 1.86 -2.96
N ILE A 50 -7.46 3.19 -3.02
CA ILE A 50 -6.94 4.06 -1.96
C ILE A 50 -7.77 3.93 -0.68
N GLY A 51 -9.10 3.90 -0.78
CA GLY A 51 -9.99 3.72 0.37
C GLY A 51 -9.71 2.40 1.09
N TYR A 52 -9.61 1.30 0.36
CA TYR A 52 -9.30 0.00 0.92
C TYR A 52 -7.92 -0.07 1.60
N LEU A 53 -6.90 0.59 1.02
CA LEU A 53 -5.55 0.61 1.61
C LEU A 53 -5.45 1.50 2.86
N LYS A 54 -6.24 2.56 2.95
CA LYS A 54 -6.23 3.50 4.09
C LYS A 54 -7.20 3.10 5.21
N GLY A 55 -8.27 2.36 4.88
CA GLY A 55 -9.39 2.11 5.78
C GLY A 55 -10.51 3.11 5.55
#